data_AF-A0A1G2KMA2-F1
#
_entry.id   AF-A0A1G2KMA2-F1
#
_cell.length_a   1.000
_cell.length_b   1.000
_cell.length_c   1.000
_cell.angle_alpha   90.00
_cell.angle_beta   90.00
_cell.angle_gamma   90.00
#
_symmetry.space_group_name_H-M   'P 1'
#
loop_
_entity.id
_entity.type
_entity.pdbx_description
1 polymer ?
#
loop_
_entity_poly.entity_id
_entity_poly.type
_entity_poly.pdbx_seq_one_letter_code
_entity_poly.pdbx_strand_id
1 'polypeptide(L)'
;MIRWFLLLRAIRYTLKAKSSDGYALLLSVVVSGLILAIGLGLLSIIEKALTLSSAGRESQIAFYAADAGSECALFWDRKNEGRLSSVFATSTSSVPPVSGIFCAGTDIASTWIILDVTANSANTSFDITLENGACVTVVVQKTNSGRKTLVESRGHNSCSPTFPRRIERAIRASY
;
A
#
# COMPACT_ATOMS: atom_id res chain seq x y z
N MET A 1 -45.90 71.04 -20.53
CA MET A 1 -44.94 71.86 -19.76
C MET A 1 -43.68 71.01 -19.54
N ILE A 2 -42.61 71.34 -20.30
CA ILE A 2 -41.17 71.18 -19.96
C ILE A 2 -40.66 69.72 -19.84
N ARG A 3 -40.09 69.17 -20.92
CA ARG A 3 -38.63 69.15 -21.23
C ARG A 3 -37.79 68.55 -20.08
N TRP A 4 -37.56 67.24 -20.10
CA TRP A 4 -36.31 66.67 -19.58
C TRP A 4 -35.51 66.08 -20.73
N PHE A 5 -34.82 66.99 -21.39
CA PHE A 5 -33.91 66.81 -22.49
C PHE A 5 -32.62 66.14 -21.96
N LEU A 6 -32.15 65.11 -22.68
CA LEU A 6 -30.74 64.81 -22.93
C LEU A 6 -29.80 64.59 -21.72
N LEU A 7 -29.73 63.35 -21.21
CA LEU A 7 -28.49 62.84 -20.57
C LEU A 7 -28.13 61.40 -20.99
N LEU A 8 -28.58 60.95 -22.17
CA LEU A 8 -27.93 59.83 -22.87
C LEU A 8 -26.84 60.39 -23.80
N ARG A 9 -25.81 61.03 -23.21
CA ARG A 9 -24.52 61.12 -23.90
C ARG A 9 -23.93 59.72 -23.88
N ALA A 10 -24.27 58.95 -24.90
CA ALA A 10 -23.52 57.77 -25.28
C ALA A 10 -22.04 58.17 -25.31
N ILE A 11 -21.30 57.72 -24.29
CA ILE A 11 -19.86 57.79 -24.29
C ILE A 11 -19.42 56.77 -25.33
N ARG A 12 -19.42 57.21 -26.60
CA ARG A 12 -18.77 56.51 -27.69
C ARG A 12 -17.27 56.59 -27.39
N TYR A 13 -16.76 55.65 -26.62
CA TYR A 13 -15.34 55.33 -26.64
C TYR A 13 -15.04 54.75 -28.01
N THR A 14 -14.82 55.62 -29.00
CA THR A 14 -14.18 55.23 -30.24
C THR A 14 -12.74 54.88 -29.88
N LEU A 15 -12.50 53.60 -29.61
CA LEU A 15 -11.15 53.03 -29.59
C LEU A 15 -10.58 53.20 -31.01
N LYS A 16 -9.95 54.35 -31.24
CA LYS A 16 -9.21 54.63 -32.45
C LYS A 16 -7.92 53.83 -32.37
N ALA A 17 -7.96 52.59 -32.84
CA ALA A 17 -6.77 51.73 -32.95
C ALA A 17 -5.82 52.37 -33.98
N LYS A 18 -4.79 53.06 -33.48
CA LYS A 18 -3.68 53.56 -34.28
C LYS A 18 -2.80 52.35 -34.62
N SER A 19 -2.73 51.98 -35.90
CA SER A 19 -1.85 50.90 -36.35
C SER A 19 -0.40 51.39 -36.41
N SER A 20 0.34 51.12 -35.34
CA SER A 20 1.80 51.04 -35.36
C SER A 20 2.19 49.93 -34.40
N ASP A 21 2.92 48.95 -34.93
CA ASP A 21 3.57 47.79 -34.28
C ASP A 21 2.77 46.48 -34.18
N GLY A 22 3.02 45.58 -35.15
CA GLY A 22 2.62 44.17 -35.16
C GLY A 22 3.44 43.24 -34.25
N TYR A 23 4.30 43.79 -33.38
CA TYR A 23 5.17 43.01 -32.48
C TYR A 23 4.42 42.45 -31.25
N ALA A 24 3.36 43.13 -30.78
CA ALA A 24 2.63 42.74 -29.58
C ALA A 24 1.99 41.34 -29.68
N LEU A 25 1.51 40.97 -30.88
CA LEU A 25 0.89 39.67 -31.12
C LEU A 25 1.93 38.54 -31.03
N LEU A 26 3.11 38.74 -31.63
CA LEU A 26 4.23 37.80 -31.54
C LEU A 26 4.74 37.65 -30.10
N LEU A 27 4.88 38.76 -29.36
CA LEU A 27 5.27 38.73 -27.95
C LEU A 27 4.27 37.93 -27.09
N SER A 28 2.97 38.10 -27.33
CA SER A 28 1.93 37.37 -26.59
C SER A 28 1.98 35.86 -26.81
N VAL A 29 2.30 35.41 -28.03
CA VAL A 29 2.42 33.98 -28.37
C VAL A 29 3.65 33.36 -27.70
N VAL A 30 4.78 34.07 -27.69
CA VAL A 30 6.02 33.60 -27.03
C VAL A 30 5.81 33.46 -25.52
N VAL A 31 5.21 34.47 -24.87
CA VAL A 31 4.92 34.43 -23.43
C VAL A 31 3.95 33.30 -23.10
N SER A 32 2.90 33.11 -23.91
CA SER A 32 1.94 32.01 -23.73
C SER A 32 2.60 30.64 -23.89
N GLY A 33 3.50 30.49 -24.87
CA GLY A 33 4.28 29.26 -25.08
C GLY A 33 5.19 28.93 -23.91
N LEU A 34 5.85 29.94 -23.32
CA LEU A 34 6.68 29.77 -22.13
C LEU A 34 5.87 29.30 -20.93
N ILE A 35 4.73 29.95 -20.66
CA ILE A 35 3.83 29.57 -19.56
C ILE A 35 3.30 28.15 -19.77
N LEU A 36 2.94 27.78 -21.00
CA LEU A 36 2.48 26.44 -21.33
C LEU A 36 3.58 25.39 -21.09
N ALA A 37 4.82 25.67 -21.51
CA ALA A 37 5.95 24.77 -21.28
C ALA A 37 6.20 24.52 -19.78
N ILE A 38 6.11 25.57 -18.95
CA ILE A 38 6.21 25.45 -17.49
C ILE A 38 5.03 24.62 -16.94
N GLY A 39 3.80 24.89 -17.41
CA GLY A 39 2.61 24.15 -16.99
C GLY A 39 2.70 22.65 -17.28
N LEU A 40 3.13 22.27 -18.48
CA LEU A 40 3.35 20.86 -18.85
C LEU A 40 4.46 20.21 -18.01
N GLY A 41 5.53 20.95 -17.72
CA GLY A 41 6.57 20.51 -16.81
C GLY A 41 6.02 20.17 -15.43
N LEU A 42 5.21 21.05 -14.84
CA LEU A 42 4.58 20.84 -13.53
C LEU A 42 3.60 19.67 -13.53
N LEU A 43 2.76 19.53 -14.56
CA LEU A 43 1.83 18.40 -14.70
C LEU A 43 2.58 17.06 -14.68
N SER A 44 3.71 16.96 -15.38
CA SER A 44 4.52 15.74 -15.41
C SER A 44 5.11 15.35 -14.06
N ILE A 45 5.40 16.34 -13.20
CA ILE A 45 5.89 16.12 -11.84
C ILE A 45 4.75 15.64 -10.94
N ILE A 46 3.58 16.27 -11.06
CA ILE A 46 2.39 15.94 -10.26
C ILE A 46 1.93 14.50 -10.53
N GLU A 47 1.89 14.05 -11.79
CA GLU A 47 1.51 12.67 -12.11
C GLU A 47 2.40 11.62 -11.42
N LYS A 48 3.72 11.88 -11.39
CA LYS A 48 4.69 11.02 -10.70
C LYS A 48 4.48 11.06 -9.19
N ALA A 49 4.24 12.25 -8.63
CA ALA A 49 3.99 12.43 -7.20
C ALA A 49 2.71 11.69 -6.75
N LEU A 50 1.63 11.79 -7.53
CA LEU A 50 0.38 11.07 -7.27
C LEU A 50 0.56 9.55 -7.34
N THR A 51 1.29 9.07 -8.34
CA THR A 51 1.59 7.64 -8.48
C THR A 51 2.41 7.13 -7.29
N LEU A 52 3.47 7.85 -6.90
CA LEU A 52 4.30 7.49 -5.75
C LEU A 52 3.52 7.55 -4.44
N SER A 53 2.67 8.56 -4.27
CA SER A 53 1.79 8.68 -3.10
C SER A 53 0.83 7.48 -3.00
N SER A 54 0.20 7.08 -4.11
CA SER A 54 -0.67 5.91 -4.13
C SER A 54 0.09 4.62 -3.78
N ALA A 55 1.28 4.41 -4.35
CA ALA A 55 2.12 3.24 -4.05
C ALA A 55 2.63 3.25 -2.60
N GLY A 56 2.89 4.43 -2.04
CA GLY A 56 3.26 4.60 -0.63
C GLY A 56 2.13 4.19 0.31
N ARG A 57 0.89 4.61 0.03
CA ARG A 57 -0.30 4.19 0.78
C ARG A 57 -0.52 2.68 0.70
N GLU A 58 -0.47 2.11 -0.49
CA GLU A 58 -0.64 0.66 -0.67
C GLU A 58 0.49 -0.14 0.00
N SER A 59 1.72 0.41 0.04
CA SER A 59 2.83 -0.16 0.81
C SER A 59 2.57 -0.20 2.32
N GLN A 60 1.94 0.84 2.88
CA GLN A 60 1.60 0.86 4.31
C GLN A 60 0.57 -0.20 4.66
N ILE A 61 -0.43 -0.41 3.79
CA ILE A 61 -1.43 -1.46 3.96
C ILE A 61 -0.77 -2.85 3.94
N ALA A 62 0.09 -3.10 2.94
CA ALA A 62 0.84 -4.36 2.85
C ALA A 62 1.77 -4.57 4.06
N PHE A 63 2.44 -3.51 4.53
CA PHE A 63 3.31 -3.59 5.70
C PHE A 63 2.53 -3.87 6.99
N TYR A 64 1.39 -3.21 7.18
CA TYR A 64 0.53 -3.45 8.33
C TYR A 64 -0.02 -4.89 8.35
N ALA A 65 -0.39 -5.43 7.18
CA ALA A 65 -0.77 -6.84 7.06
C ALA A 65 0.38 -7.78 7.44
N ALA A 66 1.60 -7.48 6.98
CA ALA A 66 2.80 -8.25 7.35
C ALA A 66 3.06 -8.20 8.86
N ASP A 67 2.95 -7.03 9.47
CA ASP A 67 3.15 -6.83 10.91
C ASP A 67 2.14 -7.63 11.74
N ALA A 68 0.85 -7.56 11.38
CA ALA A 68 -0.19 -8.36 12.02
C ALA A 68 0.07 -9.87 11.92
N GLY A 69 0.53 -10.36 10.76
CA GLY A 69 0.89 -11.76 10.57
C GLY A 69 2.10 -12.19 11.40
N SER A 70 3.15 -11.35 11.48
CA SER A 70 4.32 -11.65 12.30
C SER A 70 3.99 -11.63 13.79
N GLU A 71 3.19 -10.68 14.25
CA GLU A 71 2.77 -10.62 15.66
C GLU A 71 1.87 -11.79 16.03
N CYS A 72 0.97 -12.22 15.15
CA CYS A 72 0.20 -13.46 15.32
C CYS A 72 1.11 -14.68 15.49
N ALA A 73 2.08 -14.87 14.58
CA ALA A 73 3.01 -15.98 14.67
C ALA A 73 3.85 -15.92 15.94
N LEU A 74 4.44 -14.76 16.26
CA LEU A 74 5.28 -14.59 17.45
C LEU A 74 4.49 -14.79 18.74
N PHE A 75 3.25 -14.31 18.79
CA PHE A 75 2.36 -14.53 19.92
C PHE A 75 2.15 -16.02 20.15
N TRP A 76 1.71 -16.76 19.14
CA TRP A 76 1.45 -18.20 19.28
C TRP A 76 2.71 -19.06 19.41
N ASP A 77 3.87 -18.56 18.97
CA ASP A 77 5.15 -19.21 19.23
C ASP A 77 5.56 -19.11 20.71
N ARG A 78 5.28 -17.96 21.34
CA ARG A 78 5.67 -17.66 22.73
C ARG A 78 4.58 -17.94 23.76
N LYS A 79 3.30 -17.99 23.37
CA LYS A 79 2.17 -18.17 24.29
C LYS A 79 2.13 -19.61 24.81
N ASN A 80 2.55 -19.79 26.06
CA ASN A 80 2.49 -21.06 26.78
C ASN A 80 1.24 -21.14 27.67
N GLU A 81 0.11 -21.57 27.12
CA GLU A 81 -1.04 -22.04 27.90
C GLU A 81 -0.81 -23.49 28.35
N GLY A 82 0.11 -23.70 29.30
CA GLY A 82 0.38 -25.02 29.90
C GLY A 82 1.13 -26.02 29.01
N ARG A 83 1.49 -25.63 27.77
CA ARG A 83 2.43 -26.37 26.92
C ARG A 83 3.85 -25.86 27.16
N LEU A 84 4.84 -26.75 27.13
CA LEU A 84 6.26 -26.42 27.31
C LEU A 84 6.93 -25.89 26.01
N SER A 85 6.17 -25.69 24.92
CA SER A 85 6.70 -25.44 23.58
C SER A 85 5.74 -24.67 22.67
N SER A 86 6.31 -24.00 21.65
CA SER A 86 5.63 -23.41 20.49
C SER A 86 4.52 -24.30 19.92
N VAL A 87 3.42 -23.70 19.46
CA VAL A 87 2.32 -24.43 18.79
C VAL A 87 2.68 -24.92 17.40
N PHE A 88 3.68 -24.33 16.76
CA PHE A 88 4.13 -24.70 15.42
C PHE A 88 4.97 -25.98 15.46
N ALA A 89 4.93 -26.73 14.35
CA ALA A 89 5.73 -27.94 14.19
C ALA A 89 7.23 -27.62 14.30
N THR A 90 7.99 -28.46 15.01
CA THR A 90 9.45 -28.31 15.20
C THR A 90 10.25 -29.46 14.61
N SER A 91 9.62 -30.63 14.45
CA SER A 91 10.21 -31.86 13.92
C SER A 91 9.14 -32.91 13.60
N THR A 92 9.54 -34.08 13.11
CA THR A 92 8.67 -35.26 12.92
C THR A 92 7.97 -35.74 14.21
N SER A 93 8.49 -35.38 15.39
CA SER A 93 7.88 -35.76 16.68
C SER A 93 6.90 -34.73 17.21
N SER A 94 6.76 -33.58 16.52
CA SER A 94 5.84 -32.53 16.95
C SER A 94 4.39 -32.89 16.63
N VAL A 95 3.49 -32.60 17.58
CA VAL A 95 2.04 -32.81 17.44
C VAL A 95 1.35 -31.44 17.53
N PRO A 96 1.36 -30.66 16.44
CA PRO A 96 0.75 -29.35 16.42
C PRO A 96 -0.79 -29.46 16.51
N PRO A 97 -1.47 -28.50 17.16
CA PRO A 97 -2.93 -28.52 17.32
C PRO A 97 -3.65 -28.36 15.98
N VAL A 98 -4.83 -28.96 15.81
CA VAL A 98 -5.61 -28.86 14.55
C VAL A 98 -6.64 -27.72 14.56
N SER A 99 -6.84 -27.07 15.70
CA SER A 99 -7.79 -25.97 15.89
C SER A 99 -7.48 -25.19 17.17
N GLY A 100 -8.15 -24.04 17.35
CA GLY A 100 -8.06 -23.21 18.54
C GLY A 100 -6.95 -22.16 18.51
N ILE A 101 -6.35 -21.92 17.34
CA ILE A 101 -5.29 -20.91 17.16
C ILE A 101 -5.87 -19.78 16.33
N PHE A 102 -6.34 -18.74 16.98
CA PHE A 102 -7.04 -17.63 16.31
C PHE A 102 -6.11 -16.45 16.03
N CYS A 103 -6.18 -15.93 14.81
CA CYS A 103 -5.57 -14.67 14.40
C CYS A 103 -6.53 -13.90 13.49
N ALA A 104 -6.75 -12.61 13.76
CA ALA A 104 -7.72 -11.78 13.04
C ALA A 104 -9.12 -12.42 12.91
N GLY A 105 -9.55 -13.17 13.93
CA GLY A 105 -10.86 -13.85 13.95
C GLY A 105 -10.93 -15.18 13.18
N THR A 106 -9.86 -15.61 12.50
CA THR A 106 -9.79 -16.90 11.79
C THR A 106 -8.92 -17.91 12.52
N ASP A 107 -9.36 -19.18 12.56
CA ASP A 107 -8.57 -20.28 13.13
C ASP A 107 -7.49 -20.75 12.14
N ILE A 108 -6.26 -20.30 12.33
CA ILE A 108 -5.15 -20.60 11.43
C ILE A 108 -4.70 -22.06 11.51
N ALA A 109 -4.96 -22.76 12.63
CA ALA A 109 -4.58 -24.17 12.76
C ALA A 109 -5.44 -25.11 11.89
N SER A 110 -6.60 -24.63 11.45
CA SER A 110 -7.49 -25.40 10.57
C SER A 110 -7.04 -25.41 9.10
N THR A 111 -6.27 -24.40 8.68
CA THR A 111 -5.88 -24.19 7.28
C THR A 111 -4.37 -24.18 7.05
N TRP A 112 -3.57 -24.13 8.11
CA TRP A 112 -2.12 -24.13 7.97
C TRP A 112 -1.60 -25.42 7.30
N ILE A 113 -0.48 -25.29 6.61
CA ILE A 113 0.17 -26.38 5.90
C ILE A 113 1.54 -26.57 6.52
N ILE A 114 1.82 -27.79 6.95
CA ILE A 114 3.11 -28.17 7.51
C ILE A 114 3.88 -28.96 6.46
N LEU A 115 5.03 -28.44 6.04
CA LEU A 115 5.89 -29.00 5.01
C LEU A 115 7.33 -29.13 5.52
N ASP A 116 8.19 -29.79 4.74
CA ASP A 116 9.63 -29.92 4.98
C ASP A 116 9.97 -30.44 6.40
N VAL A 117 9.17 -31.39 6.87
CA VAL A 117 9.31 -31.96 8.22
C VAL A 117 10.45 -32.98 8.23
N THR A 118 11.44 -32.75 9.08
CA THR A 118 12.56 -33.66 9.36
C THR A 118 12.66 -33.95 10.86
N ALA A 119 13.59 -34.80 11.27
CA ALA A 119 13.84 -35.06 12.68
C ALA A 119 14.19 -33.78 13.49
N ASN A 120 14.66 -32.71 12.83
CA ASN A 120 15.16 -31.50 13.48
C ASN A 120 14.60 -30.20 12.89
N SER A 121 13.69 -30.25 11.92
CA SER A 121 13.11 -29.07 11.30
C SER A 121 11.67 -29.30 10.88
N ALA A 122 10.89 -28.22 10.80
CA ALA A 122 9.59 -28.21 10.15
C ALA A 122 9.23 -26.79 9.74
N ASN A 123 8.48 -26.66 8.65
CA ASN A 123 7.96 -25.39 8.15
C ASN A 123 6.44 -25.41 8.29
N THR A 124 5.88 -24.41 8.96
CA THR A 124 4.42 -24.21 9.04
C THR A 124 4.05 -22.94 8.30
N SER A 125 3.15 -23.04 7.33
CA SER A 125 2.68 -21.91 6.52
C SER A 125 1.18 -21.70 6.73
N PHE A 126 0.74 -20.45 6.84
CA PHE A 126 -0.68 -20.11 6.94
C PHE A 126 -0.96 -18.74 6.35
N ASP A 127 -2.21 -18.55 5.93
CA ASP A 127 -2.69 -17.30 5.36
C ASP A 127 -3.72 -16.66 6.29
N ILE A 128 -3.67 -15.33 6.41
CA ILE A 128 -4.67 -14.53 7.10
C ILE A 128 -5.19 -13.49 6.11
N THR A 129 -6.52 -13.35 6.05
CA THR A 129 -7.18 -12.25 5.33
C THR A 129 -7.71 -11.25 6.34
N LEU A 130 -7.33 -9.98 6.17
CA LEU A 130 -7.79 -8.89 7.01
C LEU A 130 -9.11 -8.32 6.46
N GLU A 131 -9.90 -7.69 7.33
CA GLU A 131 -11.21 -7.12 6.97
C GLU A 131 -11.13 -6.06 5.87
N ASN A 132 -9.99 -5.37 5.74
CA ASN A 132 -9.75 -4.36 4.72
C ASN A 132 -9.43 -4.93 3.32
N GLY A 133 -9.44 -6.25 3.14
CA GLY A 133 -9.12 -6.93 1.88
C GLY A 133 -7.61 -7.13 1.62
N ALA A 134 -6.77 -6.70 2.57
CA ALA A 134 -5.36 -7.09 2.61
C ALA A 134 -5.22 -8.53 3.11
N CYS A 135 -4.09 -9.15 2.84
CA CYS A 135 -3.78 -10.48 3.38
C CYS A 135 -2.30 -10.65 3.60
N VAL A 136 -1.98 -11.69 4.35
CA VAL A 136 -0.63 -12.02 4.73
C VAL A 136 -0.44 -13.52 4.67
N THR A 137 0.68 -13.93 4.10
CA THR A 137 1.17 -15.30 4.13
C THR A 137 2.33 -15.36 5.12
N VAL A 138 2.19 -16.19 6.14
CA VAL A 138 3.18 -16.34 7.20
C VAL A 138 3.80 -17.72 7.14
N VAL A 139 5.12 -17.78 7.18
CA VAL A 139 5.90 -19.00 7.22
C VAL A 139 6.74 -19.00 8.48
N VAL A 140 6.50 -20.00 9.34
CA VAL A 140 7.27 -20.26 10.55
C VAL A 140 8.17 -21.46 10.28
N GLN A 141 9.47 -21.22 10.22
CA GLN A 141 10.48 -22.26 10.06
C GLN A 141 11.14 -22.53 11.40
N LYS A 142 11.10 -23.79 11.82
CA LYS A 142 11.78 -24.27 13.02
C LYS A 142 12.95 -25.15 12.57
N THR A 143 14.12 -24.90 13.13
CA THR A 143 15.35 -25.68 12.87
C THR A 143 16.04 -26.03 14.19
N ASN A 144 16.90 -27.04 14.16
CA ASN A 144 17.61 -27.53 15.35
C ASN A 144 16.63 -27.91 16.48
N SER A 145 15.61 -28.69 16.12
CA SER A 145 14.54 -29.15 17.02
C SER A 145 13.78 -27.99 17.70
N GLY A 146 13.59 -26.88 16.98
CA GLY A 146 12.88 -25.70 17.47
C GLY A 146 13.72 -24.70 18.26
N ARG A 147 15.05 -24.91 18.37
CA ARG A 147 15.96 -23.96 19.02
C ARG A 147 16.24 -22.71 18.22
N LYS A 148 16.04 -22.77 16.89
CA LYS A 148 16.12 -21.62 16.00
C LYS A 148 14.83 -21.50 15.23
N THR A 149 14.23 -20.32 15.31
CA THR A 149 12.95 -19.98 14.70
C THR A 149 13.16 -18.84 13.72
N LEU A 150 12.62 -19.00 12.52
CA LEU A 150 12.52 -17.95 11.53
C LEU A 150 11.05 -17.74 11.21
N VAL A 151 10.52 -16.58 11.57
CA VAL A 151 9.17 -16.15 11.18
C VAL A 151 9.34 -15.19 10.01
N GLU A 152 8.71 -15.53 8.89
CA GLU A 152 8.64 -14.69 7.70
C GLU A 152 7.18 -14.40 7.39
N SER A 153 6.82 -13.13 7.44
CA SER A 153 5.45 -12.67 7.21
C SER A 153 5.44 -11.78 5.98
N ARG A 154 4.70 -12.16 4.93
CA ARG A 154 4.58 -11.46 3.65
C ARG A 154 3.18 -10.90 3.49
N GLY A 155 3.05 -9.60 3.70
CA GLY A 155 1.79 -8.88 3.60
C GLY A 155 1.57 -8.29 2.20
N HIS A 156 0.32 -8.24 1.80
CA HIS A 156 -0.13 -7.77 0.49
C HIS A 156 -1.32 -6.83 0.64
N ASN A 157 -1.36 -5.77 -0.18
CA ASN A 157 -2.50 -4.85 -0.21
C ASN A 157 -3.77 -5.48 -0.83
N SER A 158 -3.63 -6.56 -1.60
CA SER A 158 -4.74 -7.31 -2.18
C SER A 158 -4.38 -8.79 -2.30
N CYS A 159 -5.38 -9.64 -2.06
CA CYS A 159 -5.25 -11.10 -2.14
C CYS A 159 -5.36 -11.66 -3.54
N SER A 160 -5.80 -10.85 -4.51
CA SER A 160 -5.80 -11.26 -5.90
C SER A 160 -4.38 -11.17 -6.48
N PRO A 161 -3.77 -12.28 -6.92
CA PRO A 161 -2.43 -12.26 -7.52
C PRO A 161 -2.40 -11.53 -8.88
N THR A 162 -3.55 -11.32 -9.50
CA THR A 162 -3.68 -10.63 -10.80
C THR A 162 -3.87 -9.12 -10.67
N PHE A 163 -3.92 -8.58 -9.45
CA PHE A 163 -4.13 -7.16 -9.25
C PHE A 163 -2.94 -6.34 -9.76
N PRO A 164 -3.12 -5.42 -10.73
CA PRO A 164 -2.00 -4.74 -11.42
C PRO A 164 -1.21 -3.79 -10.52
N ARG A 165 -1.78 -3.38 -9.37
CA ARG A 165 -1.12 -2.55 -8.35
C ARG A 165 -0.90 -3.34 -7.06
N ARG A 166 -0.61 -4.63 -7.17
CA ARG A 166 -0.31 -5.47 -6.01
C ARG A 166 1.06 -5.11 -5.48
N ILE A 167 1.10 -4.73 -4.21
CA ILE A 167 2.33 -4.43 -3.48
C ILE A 167 2.51 -5.47 -2.40
N GLU A 168 3.77 -5.87 -2.20
CA GLU A 168 4.19 -6.78 -1.14
C GLU A 168 5.17 -6.07 -0.20
N ARG A 169 5.02 -6.33 1.09
CA ARG A 169 6.00 -5.99 2.12
C ARG A 169 6.20 -7.19 3.02
N ALA A 170 7.43 -7.42 3.46
CA ALA A 170 7.75 -8.59 4.27
C ALA A 170 8.47 -8.18 5.56
N ILE A 171 8.16 -8.87 6.65
CA ILE A 171 8.85 -8.79 7.93
C ILE A 171 9.44 -10.16 8.22
N ARG A 172 10.70 -10.17 8.65
CA ARG A 172 11.42 -11.39 8.99
C ARG A 172 12.03 -11.24 10.38
N ALA A 173 11.64 -12.13 11.28
CA ALA A 173 12.19 -12.23 12.63
C ALA A 173 12.88 -13.58 12.81
N SER A 174 14.11 -13.57 13.32
CA SER A 174 14.86 -14.79 13.63
C SER A 174 15.37 -14.76 15.06
N TYR A 175 15.17 -15.83 15.80
CA TYR A 175 15.63 -15.98 17.19
C TYR A 175 15.94 -17.45 17.53
#